data_AF-A0A1C5N9P0-F1
#
_entry.id   AF-A0A1C5N9P0-F1
#
_cell.length_a   1.000
_cell.length_b   1.000
_cell.length_c   1.000
_cell.angle_alpha   90.00
_cell.angle_beta   90.00
_cell.angle_gamma   90.00
#
_symmetry.space_group_name_H-M   'P 1'
#
loop_
_entity.id
_entity.type
_entity.pdbx_description
1 polymer ?
#
loop_
_entity_poly.entity_id
_entity_poly.type
_entity_poly.pdbx_seq_one_letter_code
_entity_poly.pdbx_strand_id
1 'polypeptide(L)'
;MNVKLDDYEVRVLINGLIQQHRSYDAETNGQIDSLALRLCDIAEAMKPGRKKKIPFEPVEIRVICQCLMEWRNREIQAKRHGAVDAINELLIRFTR
;
A
#
# COMPACT_ATOMS: atom_id res chain seq x y z
N MET A 1 -8.95 -5.62 -9.44
CA MET A 1 -8.17 -4.72 -10.35
C MET A 1 -6.76 -5.25 -10.50
N ASN A 2 -6.10 -5.04 -11.64
CA ASN A 2 -4.71 -5.43 -11.82
C ASN A 2 -3.78 -4.21 -11.77
N VAL A 3 -2.85 -4.17 -10.82
CA VAL A 3 -1.93 -3.04 -10.64
C VAL A 3 -0.50 -3.49 -10.94
N LYS A 4 0.24 -2.67 -11.69
CA LYS A 4 1.63 -2.98 -12.05
C LYS A 4 2.58 -2.30 -11.06
N LEU A 5 3.30 -3.12 -10.28
CA LEU A 5 4.19 -2.67 -9.20
C LEU A 5 5.56 -3.35 -9.30
N ASP A 6 6.64 -2.67 -8.90
CA ASP A 6 7.93 -3.29 -8.60
C ASP A 6 8.07 -3.64 -7.10
N ASP A 7 9.20 -4.27 -6.74
CA ASP A 7 9.44 -4.74 -5.37
C ASP A 7 9.56 -3.59 -4.37
N TYR A 8 10.12 -2.44 -4.79
CA TYR A 8 10.19 -1.25 -3.96
C TYR A 8 8.78 -0.73 -3.64
N GLU A 9 7.94 -0.59 -4.66
CA GLU A 9 6.56 -0.14 -4.51
C GLU A 9 5.74 -1.08 -3.62
N VAL A 10 5.93 -2.41 -3.75
CA VAL A 10 5.27 -3.39 -2.87
C VAL A 10 5.76 -3.24 -1.41
N ARG A 11 7.06 -3.03 -1.18
CA ARG A 11 7.61 -2.79 0.17
C ARG A 11 7.09 -1.50 0.79
N VAL A 12 6.94 -0.45 -0.01
CA VAL A 12 6.32 0.81 0.44
C VAL A 12 4.86 0.58 0.84
N LEU A 13 4.09 -0.24 0.10
CA LEU A 13 2.73 -0.61 0.49
C LEU A 13 2.69 -1.36 1.82
N ILE A 14 3.55 -2.36 2.01
CA ILE A 14 3.64 -3.13 3.27
C ILE A 14 3.92 -2.17 4.44
N ASN A 15 4.92 -1.29 4.29
CA ASN A 15 5.26 -0.31 5.32
C ASN A 15 4.10 0.64 5.61
N GLY A 16 3.41 1.14 4.58
CA GLY A 16 2.25 2.00 4.73
C GLY A 16 1.12 1.32 5.51
N LEU A 17 0.79 0.08 5.14
CA LEU A 17 -0.24 -0.73 5.80
C LEU A 17 0.06 -0.96 7.28
N ILE A 18 1.28 -1.40 7.61
CA ILE A 18 1.69 -1.70 8.98
C ILE A 18 1.73 -0.42 9.84
N GLN A 19 2.12 0.72 9.28
CA GLN A 19 2.10 1.99 10.02
C GLN A 19 0.68 2.45 10.40
N GLN A 20 -0.36 1.95 9.72
CA GLN A 20 -1.75 2.26 10.06
C GLN A 20 -2.41 1.24 10.99
N HIS A 21 -1.78 0.08 11.25
CA HIS A 21 -2.30 -1.13 11.92
C HIS A 21 -2.83 -0.97 13.37
N ARG A 22 -2.93 0.25 13.89
CA ARG A 22 -3.50 0.53 15.23
C ARG A 22 -4.58 1.61 15.22
N SER A 23 -4.99 2.05 14.03
CA SER A 23 -5.91 3.17 13.85
C SER A 23 -7.33 2.73 13.48
N TYR A 24 -7.54 1.43 13.21
CA TYR A 24 -8.81 0.88 12.70
C TYR A 24 -9.49 -0.11 13.65
N ASP A 25 -10.72 -0.49 13.32
CA ASP A 25 -11.44 -1.58 13.98
C ASP A 25 -10.80 -2.96 13.73
N ALA A 26 -11.23 -3.96 14.50
CA ALA A 26 -10.64 -5.30 14.45
C ALA A 26 -10.81 -5.99 13.08
N GLU A 27 -11.92 -5.74 12.39
CA GLU A 27 -12.17 -6.32 11.07
C GLU A 27 -11.19 -5.74 10.03
N THR A 28 -11.08 -4.42 9.97
CA THR A 28 -10.18 -3.71 9.05
C THR A 28 -8.72 -4.04 9.33
N ASN A 29 -8.32 -4.13 10.61
CA ASN A 29 -6.97 -4.55 10.96
C ASN A 29 -6.69 -6.00 10.52
N GLY A 30 -7.66 -6.92 10.63
CA GLY A 30 -7.52 -8.27 10.11
C GLY A 30 -7.36 -8.32 8.59
N GLN A 31 -8.06 -7.45 7.86
CA GLN A 31 -7.87 -7.30 6.40
C GLN A 31 -6.49 -6.74 6.05
N ILE A 32 -6.00 -5.76 6.82
CA ILE A 32 -4.65 -5.20 6.69
C ILE A 32 -3.59 -6.28 6.92
N ASP A 33 -3.74 -7.11 7.96
CA ASP A 33 -2.80 -8.18 8.28
C ASP A 33 -2.73 -9.23 7.17
N SER A 34 -3.90 -9.71 6.71
CA SER A 34 -3.97 -10.67 5.62
C SER A 34 -3.35 -10.11 4.34
N LEU A 35 -3.60 -8.83 4.04
CA LEU A 35 -3.05 -8.17 2.87
C LEU A 35 -1.53 -7.96 2.99
N ALA A 36 -1.04 -7.52 4.15
CA ALA A 36 0.37 -7.32 4.40
C ALA A 36 1.15 -8.63 4.25
N LEU A 37 0.63 -9.73 4.78
CA LEU A 37 1.24 -11.05 4.62
C LEU A 37 1.32 -11.46 3.14
N ARG A 38 0.22 -11.31 2.40
CA ARG A 38 0.18 -11.62 0.96
C ARG A 38 1.18 -10.77 0.17
N LEU A 39 1.31 -9.49 0.51
CA LEU A 39 2.26 -8.59 -0.14
C LEU A 39 3.72 -8.95 0.20
N CYS A 40 4.00 -9.43 1.41
CA CYS A 40 5.33 -9.97 1.77
C CYS A 40 5.70 -11.15 0.87
N ASP A 41 4.82 -12.14 0.71
CA ASP A 41 5.06 -13.29 -0.16
C ASP A 41 5.32 -12.85 -1.62
N ILE A 42 4.56 -11.86 -2.09
CA ILE A 42 4.76 -11.28 -3.42
C ILE A 42 6.12 -10.60 -3.54
N ALA A 43 6.50 -9.78 -2.55
CA ALA A 43 7.77 -9.06 -2.55
C ALA A 43 8.97 -10.01 -2.53
N GLU A 44 8.89 -11.10 -1.76
CA GLU A 44 9.93 -12.14 -1.69
C GLU A 44 10.09 -12.88 -3.03
N ALA A 45 8.98 -13.13 -3.74
CA ALA A 45 9.00 -13.77 -5.04
C ALA A 45 9.42 -12.83 -6.20
N MET A 46 9.58 -11.52 -5.96
CA MET A 46 9.90 -10.54 -6.99
C MET A 46 11.41 -10.34 -7.18
N LYS A 47 11.82 -10.16 -8.43
CA LYS A 47 13.18 -9.72 -8.75
C LYS A 47 13.28 -8.19 -8.59
N PRO A 48 14.35 -7.66 -7.98
CA PRO A 48 14.54 -6.22 -7.81
C PRO A 48 14.37 -5.44 -9.12
N GLY A 49 13.62 -4.34 -9.07
CA GLY A 49 13.36 -3.44 -10.20
C GLY A 49 12.43 -4.01 -11.30
N ARG A 50 11.98 -5.27 -11.19
CA ARG A 50 11.10 -5.88 -12.18
C ARG A 50 9.63 -5.69 -11.81
N LYS A 51 8.93 -4.85 -12.57
CA LYS A 51 7.49 -4.67 -12.42
C LYS A 51 6.69 -5.93 -12.75
N LYS A 52 5.77 -6.30 -11.86
CA LYS A 52 4.81 -7.40 -11.98
C LYS A 52 3.38 -6.86 -11.93
N LYS A 53 2.48 -7.49 -12.69
CA LYS A 53 1.04 -7.21 -12.64
C LYS A 53 0.44 -8.05 -11.52
N ILE A 54 -0.09 -7.40 -10.49
CA ILE A 54 -0.63 -8.04 -9.29
C ILE A 54 -2.15 -7.86 -9.29
N PRO A 55 -2.93 -8.95 -9.17
CA PRO A 55 -4.38 -8.87 -9.01
C PRO A 55 -4.70 -8.48 -7.57
N PHE A 56 -5.59 -7.51 -7.41
CA PHE A 56 -6.15 -7.06 -6.14
C PHE A 56 -7.66 -7.21 -6.13
N GLU A 57 -8.20 -7.73 -5.03
CA GLU A 57 -9.63 -7.79 -4.78
C GLU A 57 -10.19 -6.40 -4.46
N PRO A 58 -11.48 -6.13 -4.72
CA PRO A 58 -12.10 -4.84 -4.41
C PRO A 58 -11.93 -4.42 -2.94
N VAL A 59 -11.95 -5.38 -2.01
CA VAL A 59 -11.71 -5.12 -0.59
C VAL A 59 -10.28 -4.67 -0.32
N GLU A 60 -9.28 -5.32 -0.93
CA GLU A 60 -7.88 -4.96 -0.79
C GLU A 60 -7.61 -3.56 -1.33
N ILE A 61 -8.22 -3.20 -2.47
CA ILE A 61 -8.07 -1.85 -3.06
C ILE A 61 -8.61 -0.79 -2.11
N ARG A 62 -9.78 -1.01 -1.50
CA ARG A 62 -10.35 -0.06 -0.54
C ARG A 62 -9.42 0.14 0.66
N VAL A 63 -8.93 -0.95 1.24
CA VAL A 63 -8.01 -0.92 2.39
C VAL A 63 -6.71 -0.18 2.03
N ILE A 64 -6.12 -0.49 0.86
CA ILE A 64 -4.90 0.18 0.38
C ILE A 64 -5.14 1.68 0.21
N CYS A 65 -6.20 2.07 -0.50
CA CYS A 65 -6.51 3.47 -0.74
C CYS A 65 -6.73 4.23 0.58
N GLN A 66 -7.47 3.65 1.52
CA GLN A 66 -7.70 4.26 2.83
C GLN A 66 -6.38 4.45 3.59
N CYS A 67 -5.56 3.41 3.69
CA CYS A 67 -4.26 3.48 4.38
C CYS A 67 -3.32 4.51 3.74
N LEU A 68 -3.25 4.55 2.41
CA LEU A 68 -2.40 5.49 1.69
C LEU A 68 -2.88 6.95 1.83
N MET A 69 -4.21 7.19 1.80
CA MET A 69 -4.75 8.54 2.02
C MET A 69 -4.44 9.06 3.43
N GLU A 70 -4.60 8.22 4.44
CA GLU A 70 -4.26 8.58 5.82
C GLU A 70 -2.77 8.78 6.02
N TRP A 71 -1.94 7.89 5.46
CA TRP A 71 -0.49 8.06 5.51
C TRP A 71 -0.06 9.36 4.84
N ARG A 72 -0.55 9.64 3.63
CA ARG A 72 -0.30 10.91 2.94
C ARG A 72 -0.67 12.10 3.82
N ASN A 73 -1.84 12.08 4.46
CA ASN A 73 -2.28 13.17 5.31
C ASN A 73 -1.31 13.40 6.49
N ARG A 74 -0.78 12.32 7.10
CA ARG A 74 0.27 12.41 8.13
C ARG A 74 1.56 13.02 7.57
N GLU A 75 2.01 12.61 6.39
CA GLU A 75 3.22 13.16 5.76
C GLU A 75 3.07 14.64 5.34
N ILE A 76 1.85 15.07 4.95
CA ILE A 76 1.52 16.48 4.73
C ILE A 76 1.70 17.27 6.03
N GLN A 77 1.15 16.79 7.15
CA GLN A 77 1.30 17.45 8.46
C GLN A 77 2.76 17.50 8.90
N ALA A 78 3.54 16.46 8.59
CA ALA A 78 4.97 16.40 8.86
C ALA A 78 5.83 17.20 7.86
N LYS A 79 5.22 17.90 6.88
CA LYS A 79 5.90 18.68 5.82
C LYS A 79 6.90 17.85 5.00
N ARG A 80 6.67 16.55 4.85
CA ARG A 80 7.54 15.64 4.06
C ARG A 80 7.07 15.56 2.62
N HIS A 81 7.24 16.64 1.87
CA HIS A 81 6.72 16.77 0.50
C HIS A 81 7.13 15.62 -0.44
N GLY A 82 8.39 15.15 -0.39
CA GLY A 82 8.82 14.01 -1.21
C GLY A 82 8.10 12.69 -0.91
N ALA A 83 7.73 12.45 0.35
CA ALA A 83 6.93 11.27 0.71
C ALA A 83 5.47 11.41 0.24
N VAL A 84 4.91 12.62 0.33
CA VAL A 84 3.56 12.93 -0.16
C VAL A 84 3.45 12.65 -1.67
N ASP A 85 4.44 13.07 -2.45
CA ASP A 85 4.45 12.84 -3.90
C ASP A 85 4.52 11.35 -4.23
N ALA A 86 5.42 10.60 -3.58
CA ALA A 86 5.51 9.16 -3.76
C ALA A 86 4.21 8.42 -3.40
N ILE A 87 3.53 8.82 -2.32
CA ILE A 87 2.24 8.21 -1.93
C ILE A 87 1.14 8.58 -2.93
N ASN A 88 1.13 9.82 -3.45
CA ASN A 88 0.17 10.23 -4.48
C ASN A 88 0.34 9.43 -5.77
N GLU A 89 1.58 9.21 -6.21
CA GLU A 89 1.86 8.37 -7.38
C GLU A 89 1.37 6.93 -7.19
N LEU A 90 1.52 6.37 -5.99
CA LEU A 90 0.97 5.05 -5.65
C LEU A 90 -0.56 5.06 -5.66
N LEU A 91 -1.21 6.04 -5.02
CA LEU A 91 -2.68 6.17 -5.00
C LEU A 91 -3.28 6.18 -6.41
N ILE A 92 -2.68 6.93 -7.34
CA ILE A 92 -3.14 7.01 -8.74
C ILE A 92 -3.19 5.63 -9.41
N ARG A 93 -2.33 4.68 -9.01
CA ARG A 93 -2.32 3.33 -9.57
C ARG A 93 -3.47 2.45 -9.09
N PHE A 94 -4.08 2.79 -7.96
CA PHE A 94 -5.19 2.04 -7.35
C PHE A 94 -6.56 2.68 -7.60
N THR A 95 -6.60 3.91 -8.12
CA THR A 95 -7.84 4.64 -8.44
C THR A 95 -8.14 4.72 -9.95
N ARG A 96 -7.36 4.01 -10.78
CA ARG A 96 -7.52 3.92 -12.24
C ARG A 96 -8.15 2.59 -12.68
#